data_AF-A0A9E0QM21-F1
#
_entry.id   AF-A0A9E0QM21-F1
#
_cell.length_a   1.000
_cell.length_b   1.000
_cell.length_c   1.000
_cell.angle_alpha   90.00
_cell.angle_beta   90.00
_cell.angle_gamma   90.00
#
_symmetry.space_group_name_H-M   'P 1'
#
loop_
_entity.id
_entity.type
_entity.pdbx_description
1 polymer ?
#
loop_
_entity_poly.entity_id
_entity_poly.type
_entity_poly.pdbx_seq_one_letter_code
_entity_poly.pdbx_strand_id
1 'polypeptide(L)'
;MHTVEKIGGTSMSNYVSVRDNIILNQNDVYRRIFVVSAYAGITDALLEHKKSSQPGIYGLFASGIEDDSWLTKCDELHQHLQDINLQLFGKT
;
A
#
# COMPACT_ATOMS: atom_id res chain seq x y z
N MET A 1 22.28 5.89 19.34
CA MET A 1 22.19 4.86 18.30
C MET A 1 20.89 5.07 17.55
N HIS A 2 20.88 4.98 16.22
CA HIS A 2 19.66 5.02 15.41
C HIS A 2 19.32 3.60 14.95
N THR A 3 18.03 3.29 14.81
CA THR A 3 17.56 2.04 14.21
C THR A 3 16.80 2.31 12.91
N VAL A 4 16.86 1.34 12.00
CA VAL A 4 16.07 1.35 10.76
C VAL A 4 15.27 0.06 10.70
N GLU A 5 13.95 0.17 10.64
CA GLU A 5 13.02 -0.95 10.66
C GLU A 5 12.23 -0.99 9.35
N LYS A 6 12.29 -2.11 8.64
CA LYS A 6 11.55 -2.31 7.40
C LYS A 6 10.28 -3.09 7.65
N ILE A 7 9.15 -2.56 7.19
CA ILE A 7 7.83 -3.18 7.31
C ILE A 7 7.32 -3.52 5.90
N GLY A 8 6.98 -4.79 5.67
CA GLY A 8 6.51 -5.28 4.37
C GLY A 8 5.02 -4.99 4.12
N GLY A 9 4.58 -5.09 2.85
CA GLY A 9 3.21 -4.75 2.48
C GLY A 9 2.14 -5.64 3.12
N THR A 10 2.41 -6.94 3.24
CA THR A 10 1.53 -7.88 3.98
C THR A 10 1.40 -7.51 5.45
N SER A 11 2.49 -7.05 6.08
CA SER A 11 2.44 -6.54 7.46
C SER A 11 1.65 -5.25 7.55
N MET A 12 1.80 -4.33 6.59
CA MET A 12 1.04 -3.07 6.54
C MET A 12 -0.46 -3.29 6.39
N SER A 13 -0.91 -4.39 5.77
CA SER A 13 -2.34 -4.73 5.70
C SER A 13 -2.99 -4.99 7.08
N ASN A 14 -2.18 -5.26 8.11
CA ASN A 14 -2.63 -5.28 9.51
C ASN A 14 -1.99 -4.10 10.28
N TYR A 15 -2.35 -2.89 9.88
CA TYR A 15 -1.77 -1.67 10.43
C TYR A 15 -1.97 -1.53 11.95
N VAL A 16 -3.10 -1.99 12.51
CA VAL A 16 -3.34 -1.95 13.97
C VAL A 16 -2.24 -2.71 14.71
N SER A 17 -1.88 -3.90 14.24
CA SER A 17 -0.80 -4.68 14.85
C SER A 17 0.57 -4.02 14.68
N VAL A 18 0.83 -3.40 13.52
CA VAL A 18 2.07 -2.64 13.29
C VAL A 18 2.16 -1.44 14.23
N ARG A 19 1.09 -0.65 14.34
CA ARG A 19 1.01 0.52 15.21
C ARG A 19 1.29 0.11 16.66
N ASP A 20 0.54 -0.85 17.19
CA ASP A 20 0.57 -1.17 18.60
C ASP A 20 1.85 -1.90 19.01
N ASN A 21 2.37 -2.78 18.15
CA ASN A 21 3.50 -3.66 18.50
C ASN A 21 4.85 -3.22 17.96
N ILE A 22 4.90 -2.33 16.96
CA ILE A 22 6.16 -1.87 16.34
C ILE A 22 6.35 -0.39 16.60
N ILE A 23 5.37 0.44 16.25
CA ILE A 23 5.49 1.89 16.39
C ILE A 23 5.44 2.30 17.86
N LEU A 24 4.47 1.81 18.63
CA LEU A 24 4.20 2.24 20.01
C LEU A 24 4.86 1.38 21.11
N ASN A 25 5.36 0.19 20.78
CA ASN A 25 5.76 -0.83 21.76
C ASN A 25 7.16 -0.64 22.40
N GLN A 26 7.71 0.57 22.45
CA GLN A 26 9.06 0.77 22.99
C GLN A 26 9.16 1.95 23.95
N ASN A 27 9.98 1.74 25.00
CA ASN A 27 10.31 2.76 26.00
C ASN A 27 11.11 3.94 25.42
N ASP A 28 11.75 3.76 24.25
CA ASP A 28 12.44 4.82 23.50
C ASP A 28 11.81 4.96 22.10
N VAL A 29 10.94 5.96 21.95
CA VAL A 29 10.24 6.26 20.69
C VAL A 29 11.07 7.13 19.74
N TYR A 30 12.24 7.60 20.16
CA TYR A 30 13.07 8.50 19.36
C TYR A 30 14.15 7.73 18.60
N ARG A 31 14.74 8.40 17.59
CA ARG A 31 15.89 7.90 16.80
C ARG A 31 15.60 6.64 15.98
N ARG A 32 14.34 6.35 15.70
CA ARG A 32 13.89 5.22 14.86
C ARG A 32 13.45 5.72 13.50
N ILE A 33 13.83 4.99 12.46
CA ILE A 33 13.40 5.23 11.07
C ILE A 33 12.61 4.01 10.63
N PHE A 34 11.40 4.24 10.12
CA PHE A 34 10.55 3.18 9.59
C PHE A 34 10.47 3.28 8.07
N VAL A 35 10.80 2.19 7.39
CA VAL A 35 10.68 2.06 5.93
C VAL A 35 9.52 1.12 5.64
N VAL A 36 8.40 1.68 5.19
CA VAL A 36 7.17 0.91 4.93
C VAL A 36 7.00 0.65 3.44
N SER A 37 6.50 -0.53 3.10
CA SER A 37 5.95 -0.80 1.76
C SER A 37 4.51 -0.28 1.67
N ALA A 38 3.98 -0.13 0.45
CA ALA A 38 2.55 0.05 0.25
C ALA A 38 1.75 -1.15 0.81
N TYR A 39 0.44 -0.96 1.06
CA TYR A 39 -0.46 -2.07 1.42
C TYR A 39 -0.39 -3.19 0.37
N ALA A 40 -0.61 -4.44 0.81
CA ALA A 40 -0.57 -5.59 -0.09
C ALA A 40 -1.50 -5.39 -1.30
N GLY A 41 -1.03 -5.77 -2.49
CA GLY A 41 -1.78 -5.63 -3.75
C GLY A 41 -1.70 -4.26 -4.42
N ILE A 42 -1.36 -3.17 -3.70
CA ILE A 42 -1.33 -1.82 -4.29
C ILE A 42 -0.26 -1.71 -5.38
N THR A 43 0.93 -2.26 -5.17
CA THR A 43 1.98 -2.24 -6.20
C THR A 43 1.60 -3.03 -7.44
N ASP A 44 0.89 -4.16 -7.28
CA ASP A 44 0.42 -4.97 -8.40
C ASP A 44 -0.77 -4.33 -9.13
N ALA A 45 -1.53 -3.42 -8.49
CA ALA A 45 -2.56 -2.63 -9.16
C ALA A 45 -1.96 -1.48 -9.99
N LEU A 46 -0.85 -0.90 -9.51
CA LEU A 46 -0.14 0.17 -10.20
C LEU A 46 0.71 -0.35 -11.36
N LEU A 47 1.32 -1.53 -11.21
CA LEU A 47 2.29 -2.11 -12.14
C LEU A 47 1.84 -3.50 -12.62
N GLU A 48 2.66 -4.22 -13.37
CA GLU A 48 2.33 -5.59 -13.79
C GLU A 48 2.19 -6.54 -12.59
N HIS A 49 1.07 -7.26 -12.53
CA HIS A 49 0.80 -8.20 -11.45
C HIS A 49 1.72 -9.42 -11.55
N LYS A 50 2.62 -9.58 -10.58
CA LYS A 50 3.76 -10.51 -10.62
C LYS A 50 3.45 -11.97 -10.95
N LYS A 51 2.24 -12.45 -10.68
CA LYS A 51 1.84 -13.87 -10.87
C LYS A 51 0.98 -14.12 -12.10
N SER A 52 0.22 -13.12 -12.53
CA SER A 52 -0.77 -13.27 -13.60
C SER A 52 -0.38 -12.52 -14.87
N SER A 53 0.69 -11.72 -14.81
CA SER A 53 1.12 -10.80 -15.87
C SER A 53 0.01 -9.85 -16.35
N GLN A 54 -1.01 -9.65 -15.52
CA GLN A 54 -2.05 -8.68 -15.82
C GLN A 54 -1.47 -7.27 -15.69
N PRO A 55 -1.67 -6.39 -16.69
CA PRO A 55 -1.16 -5.03 -16.62
C PRO A 55 -1.91 -4.25 -15.54
N GLY A 56 -1.16 -3.62 -14.64
CA GLY A 56 -1.68 -2.56 -13.79
C GLY A 56 -1.84 -1.24 -14.55
N ILE A 57 -2.17 -0.18 -13.81
CA ILE A 57 -2.45 1.17 -14.36
C ILE A 57 -1.34 1.63 -15.32
N TYR A 58 -0.07 1.49 -14.94
CA TYR A 58 1.04 1.92 -15.78
C TYR A 58 1.10 1.16 -17.11
N GLY A 59 0.87 -0.15 -17.08
CA GLY A 59 0.88 -0.98 -18.28
C GLY A 59 -0.21 -0.59 -19.26
N LEU A 60 -1.43 -0.39 -18.75
CA LEU A 60 -2.59 0.05 -19.55
C LEU A 60 -2.36 1.44 -20.15
N PHE A 61 -1.91 2.40 -19.32
CA PHE A 61 -1.58 3.76 -19.76
C PHE A 61 -0.51 3.75 -20.86
N ALA A 62 0.56 2.98 -20.69
CA ALA A 62 1.64 2.92 -21.67
C ALA A 62 1.21 2.27 -23.00
N SER A 63 0.18 1.43 -22.99
CA SER A 63 -0.34 0.75 -24.18
C SER A 63 -1.51 1.46 -24.87
N GLY A 64 -2.19 2.38 -24.20
CA GLY A 64 -3.41 3.02 -24.67
C GLY A 64 -3.16 4.31 -25.44
N ILE A 65 -3.30 4.29 -26.78
CA ILE A 65 -3.34 5.53 -27.59
C ILE A 65 -4.76 6.14 -27.56
N GLU A 66 -5.80 5.30 -27.42
CA GLU A 66 -7.23 5.69 -27.35
C GLU A 66 -8.02 4.86 -26.31
N ASP A 67 -7.33 4.14 -25.42
CA ASP A 67 -7.96 3.29 -24.40
C ASP A 67 -7.90 3.93 -23.01
N ASP A 68 -9.07 4.30 -22.48
CA ASP A 68 -9.26 4.89 -21.15
C ASP A 68 -9.38 3.83 -20.03
N SER A 69 -9.07 2.56 -20.31
CA SER A 69 -9.07 1.49 -19.31
C SER A 69 -8.20 1.78 -18.09
N TRP A 70 -7.11 2.54 -18.25
CA TRP A 70 -6.25 2.98 -17.15
C TRP A 70 -6.97 3.96 -16.21
N LEU A 71 -7.85 4.84 -16.73
CA LEU A 71 -8.67 5.75 -15.90
C LEU A 71 -9.63 4.95 -15.03
N THR A 72 -10.28 3.94 -15.61
CA THR A 72 -11.16 3.04 -14.85
C THR A 72 -10.40 2.33 -13.74
N LYS A 73 -9.18 1.84 -14.01
CA LYS A 73 -8.30 1.23 -13.00
C LYS A 73 -7.81 2.20 -11.93
N CYS A 74 -7.60 3.47 -12.29
CA CYS A 74 -7.31 4.53 -11.32
C CYS A 74 -8.48 4.74 -10.36
N ASP A 75 -9.72 4.81 -10.87
CA ASP A 75 -10.92 4.98 -10.04
C ASP A 75 -11.14 3.76 -9.13
N GLU A 76 -10.96 2.54 -9.66
CA GLU A 76 -11.00 1.31 -8.85
C GLU A 76 -9.96 1.33 -7.73
N LEU A 77 -8.70 1.71 -8.02
CA LEU A 77 -7.65 1.79 -7.02
C LEU A 77 -7.90 2.89 -5.99
N HIS A 78 -8.44 4.03 -6.43
CA HIS A 78 -8.83 5.11 -5.53
C HIS A 78 -9.90 4.63 -4.55
N GLN A 79 -10.98 4.02 -5.05
CA GLN A 79 -12.02 3.46 -4.18
C GLN A 79 -11.43 2.43 -3.21
N HIS A 80 -10.56 1.54 -3.70
CA HIS A 80 -9.92 0.54 -2.86
C HIS A 80 -9.06 1.15 -1.74
N LEU A 81 -8.33 2.23 -2.01
CA LEU A 81 -7.55 2.95 -0.98
C LEU A 81 -8.46 3.63 0.05
N GLN A 82 -9.61 4.16 -0.37
CA GLN A 82 -10.62 4.69 0.56
C GLN A 82 -11.19 3.59 1.44
N ASP A 83 -11.49 2.41 0.89
CA ASP A 83 -11.99 1.26 1.62
C ASP A 83 -10.98 0.78 2.68
N ILE A 84 -9.68 0.73 2.33
CA ILE A 84 -8.62 0.42 3.30
C ILE A 84 -8.61 1.45 4.44
N ASN A 85 -8.69 2.74 4.13
CA ASN A 85 -8.71 3.78 5.14
C ASN A 85 -9.95 3.68 6.04
N LEU A 86 -11.12 3.40 5.46
CA LEU A 86 -12.35 3.20 6.21
C LEU A 86 -12.26 1.95 7.11
N GLN A 87 -11.67 0.86 6.63
CA GLN A 87 -11.47 -0.35 7.41
C GLN A 87 -10.53 -0.11 8.60
N LEU A 88 -9.43 0.63 8.38
CA LEU A 88 -8.40 0.86 9.40
C LEU A 88 -8.76 1.98 10.39
N PHE A 89 -9.51 2.99 9.95
CA PHE A 89 -9.71 4.24 10.70
C PHE A 89 -11.18 4.68 10.82
N GLY A 90 -12.11 4.02 10.14
CA GLY A 90 -13.51 4.47 10.01
C GLY A 90 -14.41 4.20 11.21
N LYS A 91 -13.95 3.41 12.21
CA LYS A 91 -14.66 3.23 13.48
C LYS A 91 -14.03 4.16 14.51
N THR A 92 -14.73 5.24 14.83
CA THR A 92 -14.44 6.13 15.97
C THR A 92 -15.48 5.91 17.07
#